data_AF-A0A7H0I7C5-F1
#
_entry.id   AF-A0A7H0I7C5-F1
#
_cell.length_a   1.000
_cell.length_b   1.000
_cell.length_c   1.000
_cell.angle_alpha   90.00
_cell.angle_beta   90.00
_cell.angle_gamma   90.00
#
_symmetry.space_group_name_H-M   'P 1'
#
loop_
_entity.id
_entity.type
_entity.pdbx_description
1 polymer ?
#
loop_
_entity_poly.entity_id
_entity_poly.type
_entity_poly.pdbx_seq_one_letter_code
_entity_poly.pdbx_strand_id
1 'polypeptide(L)' 'MEDDATHARRARFGTLPERIRYDDLVEEKPATPLDPSRFAHEQDRTTLACLALDLGL' A
#
# COMPACT_ATOMS: atom_id res chain seq x y z
N MET A 1 -10.27 33.00 -15.58
CA MET A 1 -9.43 32.87 -16.78
C MET A 1 -8.60 31.62 -16.56
N GLU A 2 -8.79 30.58 -17.38
CA GLU A 2 -8.07 29.32 -17.21
C GLU A 2 -6.65 29.48 -17.78
N ASP A 3 -5.66 28.91 -17.09
CA ASP A 3 -4.26 28.95 -17.50
C ASP A 3 -4.06 28.13 -18.80
N ASP A 4 -3.25 28.65 -19.74
CA ASP A 4 -3.06 28.09 -21.09
C ASP A 4 -2.55 26.64 -21.05
N ALA A 5 -1.65 26.34 -20.09
CA ALA A 5 -1.17 24.99 -19.88
C ALA A 5 -2.27 24.03 -19.39
N THR A 6 -3.24 24.51 -18.61
CA THR A 6 -4.39 23.71 -18.17
C THR A 6 -5.32 23.40 -19.33
N HIS A 7 -5.57 24.37 -20.22
CA HIS A 7 -6.36 24.16 -21.43
C HIS A 7 -5.70 23.16 -22.40
N ALA A 8 -4.40 23.31 -22.65
CA ALA A 8 -3.65 22.37 -23.50
C ALA A 8 -3.68 20.93 -22.94
N ARG A 9 -3.60 20.77 -21.60
CA ARG A 9 -3.73 19.46 -20.95
C ARG A 9 -5.11 18.86 -21.14
N ARG A 10 -6.18 19.62 -20.91
CA ARG A 10 -7.56 19.14 -21.09
C ARG A 10 -7.86 18.79 -22.55
N ALA A 11 -7.36 19.56 -23.51
CA ALA A 11 -7.49 19.23 -24.93
C ALA A 11 -6.78 17.91 -25.30
N ARG A 12 -5.62 17.63 -24.68
CA ARG A 12 -4.84 16.41 -24.92
C ARG A 12 -5.39 15.18 -24.20
N PHE A 13 -5.85 15.33 -22.97
CA PHE A 13 -6.18 14.22 -22.06
C PHE A 13 -7.68 14.09 -21.73
N GLY A 14 -8.50 15.05 -22.14
CA GLY A 14 -9.93 15.06 -21.86
C GLY A 14 -10.23 15.39 -20.40
N THR A 15 -11.35 14.86 -19.91
CA THR A 15 -11.83 15.04 -18.53
C THR A 15 -11.73 13.74 -17.75
N LEU A 16 -11.74 13.85 -16.42
CA LEU A 16 -11.76 12.68 -15.56
C LEU A 16 -13.08 11.92 -15.77
N PRO A 17 -13.06 10.59 -15.98
CA PRO A 17 -14.25 9.77 -16.02
C PRO A 17 -15.06 9.84 -14.72
N GLU A 18 -16.31 9.40 -14.76
CA GLU A 18 -17.12 9.28 -13.55
C GLU A 18 -16.46 8.34 -12.53
N ARG A 19 -16.69 8.63 -11.24
CA ARG A 19 -16.12 7.84 -10.16
C ARG A 19 -16.79 6.46 -10.12
N ILE A 20 -15.99 5.42 -10.22
CA ILE A 20 -16.41 4.03 -10.07
C ILE A 20 -16.71 3.75 -8.58
N ARG A 21 -17.75 2.95 -8.31
CA ARG A 21 -18.06 2.55 -6.92
C ARG A 21 -16.93 1.68 -6.38
N TYR A 22 -16.64 1.80 -5.09
CA TYR A 22 -15.60 0.97 -4.46
C TYR A 22 -15.84 -0.54 -4.63
N ASP A 23 -17.11 -0.97 -4.58
CA ASP A 23 -17.50 -2.36 -4.75
C ASP A 23 -17.06 -2.93 -6.11
N ASP A 24 -17.03 -2.11 -7.17
CA ASP A 24 -16.64 -2.52 -8.52
C ASP A 24 -15.11 -2.49 -8.72
N LEU A 25 -14.36 -1.96 -7.75
CA LEU A 25 -12.90 -1.88 -7.78
C LEU A 25 -12.21 -3.03 -7.03
N VAL A 26 -12.98 -3.92 -6.40
CA VAL A 26 -12.47 -5.00 -5.56
C VAL A 26 -12.99 -6.35 -6.03
N GLU A 27 -12.18 -7.39 -5.81
CA GLU A 27 -12.57 -8.78 -6.07
C GLU A 27 -12.39 -9.61 -4.80
N GLU A 28 -13.36 -10.44 -4.47
CA GLU A 28 -13.23 -11.43 -3.40
C GLU A 28 -12.30 -12.56 -3.84
N LYS A 29 -11.37 -12.93 -2.95
CA LYS A 29 -10.49 -14.10 -3.14
C LYS A 29 -10.58 -15.00 -1.92
N PRO A 30 -10.59 -16.33 -2.10
CA PRO A 30 -10.58 -17.25 -0.97
C PRO A 30 -9.33 -17.01 -0.13
N ALA A 31 -9.50 -16.91 1.18
CA ALA A 31 -8.38 -16.80 2.09
C ALA A 31 -7.54 -18.08 2.05
N THR A 32 -6.22 -17.94 1.92
CA THR A 32 -5.30 -19.07 2.14
C THR A 32 -5.38 -19.49 3.61
N PRO A 33 -5.47 -20.79 3.92
CA PRO A 33 -5.38 -21.28 5.30
C PRO A 33 -4.15 -20.70 6.00
N LEU A 34 -4.31 -20.35 7.28
CA LEU A 34 -3.24 -19.76 8.05
C LEU A 34 -2.10 -20.78 8.23
N ASP A 35 -0.93 -20.46 7.68
CA ASP A 35 0.28 -21.24 7.90
C ASP A 35 0.88 -20.88 9.28
N PRO A 36 0.90 -21.80 10.25
CA PRO A 36 1.48 -21.53 11.57
C PRO A 36 2.97 -21.20 11.51
N SER A 37 3.71 -21.65 10.48
CA SER A 37 5.12 -21.29 10.28
C SER A 37 5.33 -19.81 9.95
N ARG A 38 4.28 -19.11 9.49
CA ARG A 38 4.31 -17.66 9.26
C ARG A 38 4.60 -16.85 10.52
N PHE A 39 4.33 -17.43 11.69
CA PHE A 39 4.63 -16.84 12.99
C PHE A 39 5.86 -17.44 13.66
N ALA A 40 6.48 -18.45 13.06
CA ALA A 40 7.73 -19.05 13.51
C ALA A 40 8.94 -18.18 13.07
N HIS A 41 8.83 -16.87 13.28
CA HIS A 41 9.93 -15.96 13.02
C HIS A 41 10.93 -16.04 14.17
N GLU A 42 11.99 -16.81 13.95
CA GLU A 42 13.18 -16.78 14.80
C GLU A 42 13.89 -15.44 14.58
N GLN A 43 13.80 -14.53 15.55
CA GLN A 43 14.57 -13.29 15.51
C GLN A 43 16.07 -13.63 15.58
N ASP A 44 16.88 -13.09 14.68
CA ASP A 44 18.32 -13.22 14.80
C ASP A 44 18.77 -12.58 16.13
N ARG A 45 19.60 -13.30 16.88
CA ARG A 45 20.12 -12.84 18.18
C ARG A 45 20.84 -11.50 18.04
N THR A 46 21.45 -11.25 16.88
CA THR A 46 22.11 -9.97 16.54
C THR A 46 21.12 -8.80 16.51
N THR A 47 19.92 -8.99 15.96
CA THR A 47 18.89 -7.94 15.87
C THR A 47 18.34 -7.58 17.25
N LEU A 48 18.17 -8.57 18.12
CA LEU A 48 17.72 -8.34 19.50
C LEU A 48 18.78 -7.63 20.37
N ALA A 49 20.08 -7.82 20.08
CA ALA A 49 21.15 -7.19 20.83
C ALA A 49 21.16 -5.65 20.71
N CYS A 50 20.96 -5.12 19.50
CA CYS A 50 20.85 -3.66 19.30
C CYS A 50 19.64 -3.08 20.02
N LEU A 51 18.49 -3.76 19.94
CA LEU A 51 17.28 -3.34 20.66
C LEU A 51 17.47 -3.36 22.18
N ALA A 52 18.18 -4.36 22.73
CA ALA A 52 18.47 -4.42 24.15
C ALA A 52 19.35 -3.24 24.61
N LEU A 53 20.37 -2.86 23.81
CA LEU A 53 21.18 -1.67 24.07
C LEU A 53 20.36 -0.38 24.04
N ASP A 54 19.47 -0.24 23.06
CA ASP A 54 18.60 0.95 22.96
C ASP A 54 17.61 1.06 24.14
N LEU A 55 17.20 -0.07 24.71
CA LEU A 55 16.29 -0.14 25.87
C LEU A 55 17.01 -0.16 27.22
N GLY A 56 18.34 -0.30 27.24
CA GLY A 56 19.15 -0.37 28.46
C GLY A 56 18.99 -1.66 29.27
N LEU A 57 18.69 -2.78 28.60
CA LEU A 57 18.57 -4.13 29.20
C LEU A 57 19.90 -4.88 29.26
#